data_AF-W2PIU6-F1
#
_entry.id   AF-W2PIU6-F1
#
_cell.length_a   1.000
_cell.length_b   1.000
_cell.length_c   1.000
_cell.angle_alpha   90.00
_cell.angle_beta   90.00
_cell.angle_gamma   90.00
#
_symmetry.space_group_name_H-M   'P 1'
#
loop_
_entity.id
_entity.type
_entity.pdbx_description
1 polymer ?
#
loop_
_entity_poly.entity_id
_entity_poly.type
_entity_poly.pdbx_seq_one_letter_code
_entity_poly.pdbx_strand_id
1 'polypeptide(L)'
;MNEMVLQFKLESADPKELLPRVQTRVRNHRKNVLNDNDFVDEMEALIQKNRYSSGLGDNVAFAFGYTVGSIGEPKLGKESDESPLVVGFETKTSIRRLQYANSYMTHLDATIKLNTSGFPVIAVGVSDLWRQFHLVCMFLVSDLKQPQWEHAIRSMLDMYVTVTGEQGHINYVTMDADAAQRSAFESIADQCLNVESQPTYMMCFST
;
A
#
# COMPACT_ATOMS: atom_id res chain seq x y z
N MET A 1 -26.45 9.77 -25.38
CA MET A 1 -27.40 9.28 -24.35
C MET A 1 -26.55 8.61 -23.27
N ASN A 2 -26.67 9.02 -22.01
CA ASN A 2 -25.73 8.65 -20.95
C ASN A 2 -25.92 7.16 -20.56
N GLU A 3 -24.88 6.33 -20.65
CA GLU A 3 -24.94 4.88 -20.40
C GLU A 3 -25.53 4.55 -19.02
N MET A 4 -25.25 5.37 -18.02
CA MET A 4 -25.81 5.23 -16.68
C MET A 4 -27.33 5.40 -16.64
N VAL A 5 -27.90 6.28 -17.48
CA VAL A 5 -29.35 6.53 -17.52
C VAL A 5 -30.10 5.32 -18.07
N LEU A 6 -29.55 4.67 -19.11
CA LEU A 6 -30.09 3.43 -19.67
C LEU A 6 -29.92 2.25 -18.71
N GLN A 7 -28.75 2.09 -18.12
CA GLN A 7 -28.43 0.94 -17.26
C GLN A 7 -29.26 0.93 -15.97
N PHE A 8 -29.58 2.11 -15.42
CA PHE A 8 -30.40 2.25 -14.22
C PHE A 8 -31.86 2.61 -14.52
N LYS A 9 -32.25 2.77 -15.79
CA LYS A 9 -33.59 3.20 -16.23
C LYS A 9 -34.04 4.50 -15.53
N LEU A 10 -33.18 5.53 -15.58
CA LEU A 10 -33.32 6.78 -14.82
C LEU A 10 -34.33 7.78 -15.42
N GLU A 11 -35.06 7.44 -16.48
CA GLU A 11 -35.83 8.43 -17.24
C GLU A 11 -37.08 8.96 -16.52
N SER A 12 -37.58 8.32 -15.45
CA SER A 12 -38.74 8.85 -14.69
C SER A 12 -39.03 8.22 -13.32
N ALA A 13 -38.07 7.55 -12.66
CA ALA A 13 -38.37 6.77 -11.45
C ALA A 13 -38.25 7.58 -10.14
N ASP A 14 -39.15 7.32 -9.17
CA ASP A 14 -39.14 7.94 -7.84
C ASP A 14 -37.79 7.68 -7.13
N PRO A 15 -37.13 8.69 -6.53
CA PRO A 15 -35.93 8.51 -5.71
C PRO A 15 -36.02 7.37 -4.68
N LYS A 16 -37.21 7.08 -4.14
CA LYS A 16 -37.44 5.97 -3.20
C LYS A 16 -37.32 4.59 -3.84
N GLU A 17 -37.56 4.46 -5.15
CA GLU A 17 -37.35 3.21 -5.89
C GLU A 17 -35.95 3.13 -6.53
N LEU A 18 -35.38 4.28 -6.89
CA LEU A 18 -34.05 4.36 -7.50
C LEU A 18 -32.93 4.08 -6.49
N LEU A 19 -33.01 4.65 -5.29
CA LEU A 19 -31.95 4.52 -4.30
C LEU A 19 -31.70 3.06 -3.89
N PRO A 20 -32.71 2.22 -3.55
CA PRO A 20 -32.48 0.82 -3.24
C PRO A 20 -31.89 0.01 -4.41
N ARG A 21 -32.25 0.36 -5.66
CA ARG A 21 -31.73 -0.33 -6.86
C ARG A 21 -30.26 -0.01 -7.10
N VAL A 22 -29.88 1.26 -6.97
CA VAL A 22 -28.47 1.68 -7.05
C VAL A 22 -27.67 1.07 -5.91
N GLN A 23 -28.16 1.16 -4.66
CA GLN A 23 -27.51 0.58 -3.48
C GLN A 23 -27.31 -0.93 -3.61
N THR A 24 -28.32 -1.66 -4.09
CA THR A 24 -28.23 -3.11 -4.30
C THR A 24 -27.19 -3.45 -5.37
N ARG A 25 -27.15 -2.69 -6.48
CA ARG A 25 -26.17 -2.92 -7.55
C ARG A 25 -24.75 -2.61 -7.08
N VAL A 26 -24.56 -1.51 -6.33
CA VAL A 26 -23.28 -1.17 -5.71
C VAL A 26 -22.86 -2.26 -4.72
N ARG A 27 -23.76 -2.71 -3.83
CA ARG A 27 -23.49 -3.80 -2.89
C ARG A 27 -23.10 -5.09 -3.61
N ASN A 28 -23.81 -5.46 -4.67
CA ASN A 28 -23.51 -6.66 -5.45
C ASN A 28 -22.16 -6.55 -6.18
N HIS A 29 -21.82 -5.37 -6.70
CA HIS A 29 -20.52 -5.14 -7.31
C HIS A 29 -19.39 -5.19 -6.28
N ARG A 30 -19.56 -4.51 -5.14
CA ARG A 30 -18.62 -4.56 -4.01
C ARG A 30 -18.36 -6.00 -3.57
N LYS A 31 -19.42 -6.77 -3.31
CA LYS A 31 -19.30 -8.15 -2.83
C LYS A 31 -18.70 -9.10 -3.88
N ASN A 32 -19.20 -9.08 -5.12
CA ASN A 32 -18.87 -10.12 -6.10
C ASN A 32 -17.70 -9.76 -7.03
N VAL A 33 -17.33 -8.48 -7.15
CA VAL A 33 -16.24 -8.02 -8.03
C VAL A 33 -15.06 -7.50 -7.21
N LEU A 34 -15.33 -6.69 -6.17
CA LEU A 34 -14.27 -6.12 -5.32
C LEU A 34 -13.90 -7.02 -4.14
N ASN A 35 -14.59 -8.16 -3.96
CA ASN A 35 -14.45 -9.07 -2.83
C ASN A 35 -14.62 -8.37 -1.46
N ASP A 36 -15.49 -7.37 -1.41
CA ASP A 36 -15.78 -6.64 -0.18
C ASP A 36 -16.48 -7.55 0.84
N ASN A 37 -15.75 -7.87 1.90
CA ASN A 37 -16.18 -8.72 2.99
C ASN A 37 -15.51 -8.26 4.29
N ASP A 38 -16.13 -8.55 5.43
CA ASP A 38 -15.62 -8.20 6.76
C ASP A 38 -14.91 -9.38 7.44
N PHE A 39 -14.53 -10.42 6.68
CA PHE A 39 -13.98 -11.67 7.20
C PHE A 39 -12.46 -11.75 7.01
N VAL A 40 -11.72 -11.81 8.12
CA VAL A 40 -10.25 -11.90 8.12
C VAL A 40 -9.75 -13.12 7.34
N ASP A 41 -10.40 -14.28 7.49
CA ASP A 41 -10.00 -15.52 6.79
C ASP A 41 -10.14 -15.40 5.26
N GLU A 42 -11.14 -14.66 4.77
CA GLU A 42 -11.30 -14.41 3.32
C GLU A 42 -10.20 -13.45 2.81
N MET A 43 -9.80 -12.47 3.62
CA MET A 43 -8.66 -11.60 3.30
C MET A 43 -7.32 -12.35 3.32
N GLU A 44 -7.10 -13.24 4.30
CA GLU A 44 -5.94 -14.15 4.33
C GLU A 44 -5.90 -15.04 3.09
N ALA A 45 -7.04 -15.59 2.67
CA ALA A 45 -7.15 -16.38 1.45
C ALA A 45 -6.85 -15.56 0.18
N LEU A 46 -7.30 -14.29 0.13
CA LEU A 46 -7.00 -13.38 -0.97
C LEU A 46 -5.51 -13.05 -1.05
N ILE A 47 -4.86 -12.80 0.09
CA ILE A 47 -3.42 -12.57 0.17
C ILE A 47 -2.67 -13.82 -0.28
N GLN A 48 -3.07 -15.00 0.21
CA GLN A 48 -2.44 -16.27 -0.16
C GLN A 48 -2.51 -16.53 -1.66
N LYS A 49 -3.66 -16.22 -2.28
CA LYS A 49 -3.87 -16.34 -3.72
C LYS A 49 -2.96 -15.40 -4.52
N ASN A 50 -2.68 -14.21 -4.01
CA ASN A 50 -1.92 -13.17 -4.69
C ASN A 50 -0.50 -13.01 -4.13
N ARG A 51 0.03 -13.99 -3.40
CA ARG A 51 1.38 -13.90 -2.82
C ARG A 51 2.46 -13.79 -3.90
N TYR A 52 3.56 -13.13 -3.55
CA TYR A 52 4.74 -13.10 -4.41
C TYR A 52 5.22 -14.52 -4.77
N SER A 53 5.63 -14.68 -6.04
CA SER A 53 6.48 -15.79 -6.45
C SER A 53 7.41 -15.34 -7.58
N SER A 54 8.59 -15.95 -7.67
CA SER A 54 9.59 -15.60 -8.66
C SER A 54 9.08 -15.77 -10.11
N GLY A 55 8.15 -16.70 -10.35
CA GLY A 55 7.54 -16.95 -11.65
C GLY A 55 6.46 -15.95 -12.09
N LEU A 56 6.05 -14.99 -11.24
CA LEU A 56 5.07 -13.97 -11.64
C LEU A 56 5.62 -13.07 -12.75
N GLY A 57 4.75 -12.70 -13.70
CA GLY A 57 5.08 -11.68 -14.70
C GLY A 57 5.32 -10.31 -14.05
N ASP A 58 6.13 -9.47 -14.70
CA ASP A 58 6.62 -8.23 -14.09
C ASP A 58 5.51 -7.21 -13.72
N ASN A 59 4.42 -7.20 -14.48
CA ASN A 59 3.28 -6.31 -14.27
C ASN A 59 2.11 -6.99 -13.55
N VAL A 60 2.30 -8.18 -13.01
CA VAL A 60 1.28 -8.87 -12.20
C VAL A 60 1.42 -8.40 -10.76
N ALA A 61 0.32 -7.87 -10.21
CA ALA A 61 0.29 -7.42 -8.83
C ALA A 61 0.35 -8.61 -7.86
N PHE A 62 1.04 -8.42 -6.74
CA PHE A 62 1.16 -9.40 -5.67
C PHE A 62 1.14 -8.72 -4.31
N ALA A 63 0.75 -9.49 -3.30
CA ALA A 63 0.80 -9.12 -1.90
C ALA A 63 2.13 -9.53 -1.25
N PHE A 64 2.60 -8.72 -0.31
CA PHE A 64 3.81 -8.96 0.48
C PHE A 64 3.77 -8.23 1.83
N GLY A 65 4.80 -8.40 2.66
CA GLY A 65 4.94 -7.66 3.92
C GLY A 65 3.96 -8.05 5.03
N TYR A 66 3.16 -9.10 4.85
CA TYR A 66 2.28 -9.65 5.88
C TYR A 66 3.00 -10.68 6.76
N THR A 67 2.53 -10.89 7.98
CA THR A 67 3.05 -11.94 8.87
C THR A 67 2.71 -13.31 8.31
N VAL A 68 3.62 -14.26 8.48
CA VAL A 68 3.44 -15.64 8.03
C VAL A 68 3.37 -16.56 9.24
N GLY A 69 2.38 -17.44 9.27
CA GLY A 69 2.21 -18.46 10.31
C GLY A 69 3.23 -19.60 10.18
N SER A 70 3.12 -20.57 11.09
CA SER A 70 4.08 -21.68 11.19
C SER A 70 4.08 -22.61 9.98
N ILE A 71 3.00 -22.63 9.19
CA ILE A 71 2.86 -23.48 8.00
C ILE A 71 2.97 -22.68 6.69
N GLY A 72 3.42 -21.42 6.76
CA GLY A 72 3.65 -20.59 5.57
C GLY A 72 2.42 -19.83 5.07
N GLU A 73 1.33 -19.83 5.85
CA GLU A 73 0.08 -19.15 5.55
C GLU A 73 0.12 -17.67 5.98
N PRO A 74 -0.53 -16.75 5.25
CA PRO A 74 -0.68 -15.38 5.70
C PRO A 74 -1.46 -15.34 7.00
N LYS A 75 -0.97 -14.54 7.94
CA LYS A 75 -1.64 -14.25 9.20
C LYS A 75 -1.80 -12.74 9.32
N LEU A 76 -3.05 -12.29 9.36
CA LEU A 76 -3.35 -10.89 9.61
C LEU A 76 -3.36 -10.65 11.12
N GLY A 77 -2.53 -9.71 11.58
CA GLY A 77 -2.41 -9.36 12.99
C GLY A 77 -3.72 -8.83 13.58
N LYS A 78 -3.94 -9.06 14.87
CA LYS A 78 -5.07 -8.48 15.63
C LYS A 78 -4.73 -7.05 16.04
N GLU A 79 -4.68 -6.12 15.08
CA GLU A 79 -4.67 -4.65 15.30
C GLU A 79 -4.03 -4.18 16.62
N SER A 80 -2.85 -4.69 16.97
CA SER A 80 -2.16 -4.36 18.22
C SER A 80 -0.73 -3.93 17.91
N ASP A 81 -0.13 -3.15 18.81
CA ASP A 81 1.22 -2.64 18.63
C ASP A 81 2.26 -3.78 18.56
N GLU A 82 1.97 -4.95 19.13
CA GLU A 82 2.82 -6.15 19.10
C GLU A 82 2.64 -7.01 17.83
N SER A 83 1.51 -6.86 17.13
CA SER A 83 1.20 -7.58 15.89
C SER A 83 0.51 -6.62 14.90
N PRO A 84 1.27 -5.68 14.32
CA PRO A 84 0.71 -4.70 13.41
C PRO A 84 0.15 -5.39 12.17
N LEU A 85 -1.06 -5.01 11.78
CA LEU A 85 -1.57 -5.39 10.46
C LEU A 85 -0.83 -4.52 9.43
N VAL A 86 -0.02 -5.16 8.59
CA VAL A 86 0.64 -4.52 7.44
C VAL A 86 0.55 -5.47 6.26
N VAL A 87 0.03 -4.99 5.13
CA VAL A 87 -0.02 -5.75 3.89
C VAL A 87 0.37 -4.83 2.74
N GLY A 88 1.50 -5.12 2.12
CA GLY A 88 1.99 -4.45 0.92
C GLY A 88 1.39 -5.06 -0.34
N PHE A 89 1.16 -4.23 -1.34
CA PHE A 89 0.71 -4.69 -2.66
C PHE A 89 1.43 -3.92 -3.73
N GLU A 90 1.97 -4.63 -4.72
CA GLU A 90 2.53 -4.00 -5.91
C GLU A 90 2.93 -4.97 -7.03
N THR A 91 3.51 -4.47 -8.13
CA THR A 91 4.12 -5.25 -9.21
C THR A 91 5.66 -5.22 -9.12
N LYS A 92 6.35 -6.16 -9.79
CA LYS A 92 7.82 -6.17 -9.84
C LYS A 92 8.34 -4.89 -10.52
N THR A 93 7.68 -4.46 -11.59
CA THR A 93 8.03 -3.23 -12.33
C THR A 93 8.05 -2.01 -11.43
N SER A 94 7.03 -1.83 -10.60
CA SER A 94 6.94 -0.71 -9.68
C SER A 94 7.97 -0.80 -8.55
N ILE A 95 8.16 -1.98 -7.93
CA ILE A 95 9.18 -2.18 -6.90
C ILE A 95 10.59 -1.81 -7.41
N ARG A 96 10.92 -2.18 -8.66
CA ARG A 96 12.21 -1.83 -9.28
C ARG A 96 12.47 -0.34 -9.39
N ARG A 97 11.45 0.52 -9.33
CA ARG A 97 11.64 1.98 -9.35
C ARG A 97 12.42 2.48 -8.14
N LEU A 98 12.52 1.69 -7.06
CA LEU A 98 13.34 2.05 -5.91
C LEU A 98 14.83 2.21 -6.26
N GLN A 99 15.32 1.65 -7.38
CA GLN A 99 16.68 1.92 -7.89
C GLN A 99 16.96 3.42 -8.10
N TYR A 100 15.92 4.22 -8.31
CA TYR A 100 16.01 5.66 -8.52
C TYR A 100 16.09 6.47 -7.21
N ALA A 101 15.79 5.86 -6.06
CA ALA A 101 15.80 6.54 -4.76
C ALA A 101 17.20 7.05 -4.34
N ASN A 102 18.25 6.54 -4.97
CA ASN A 102 19.62 7.02 -4.77
C ASN A 102 19.84 8.43 -5.37
N SER A 103 19.13 8.77 -6.44
CA SER A 103 19.34 10.03 -7.17
C SER A 103 18.15 10.99 -7.04
N TYR A 104 17.01 10.49 -6.58
CA TYR A 104 15.74 11.19 -6.65
C TYR A 104 15.02 11.21 -5.30
N MET A 105 14.04 12.11 -5.18
CA MET A 105 13.24 12.23 -3.97
C MET A 105 12.37 11.00 -3.78
N THR A 106 12.55 10.30 -2.65
CA THR A 106 11.63 9.26 -2.19
C THR A 106 10.56 9.87 -1.32
N HIS A 107 9.31 9.59 -1.62
CA HIS A 107 8.14 10.05 -0.89
C HIS A 107 7.61 8.90 -0.04
N LEU A 108 7.41 9.19 1.24
CA LEU A 108 6.67 8.35 2.16
C LEU A 108 5.43 9.15 2.57
N ASP A 109 4.27 8.77 2.04
CA ASP A 109 3.01 9.48 2.28
C ASP A 109 2.00 8.54 2.94
N ALA A 110 1.24 9.04 3.90
CA ALA A 110 0.17 8.29 4.53
C ALA A 110 -1.18 8.93 4.23
N THR A 111 -2.04 8.19 3.52
CA THR A 111 -3.38 8.63 3.19
C THR A 111 -4.41 7.81 3.98
N ILE A 112 -5.31 8.48 4.69
CA ILE A 112 -6.43 7.81 5.38
C ILE A 112 -7.66 7.85 4.48
N LYS A 113 -8.21 6.68 4.14
CA LYS A 113 -9.48 6.61 3.40
C LYS A 113 -10.63 6.91 4.35
N LEU A 114 -11.40 7.96 4.07
CA LEU A 114 -12.58 8.37 4.84
C LEU A 114 -13.80 7.45 4.60
N ASN A 115 -13.69 6.15 4.85
CA ASN A 115 -14.83 5.22 4.88
C ASN A 115 -14.93 4.50 6.24
N THR A 116 -16.02 3.76 6.44
CA THR A 116 -16.53 3.30 7.75
C THR A 116 -15.60 2.41 8.57
N SER A 117 -14.49 1.90 8.02
CA SER A 117 -13.47 1.13 8.73
C SER A 117 -12.05 1.73 8.68
N GLY A 118 -11.82 2.79 7.89
CA GLY A 118 -10.75 3.78 8.12
C GLY A 118 -9.28 3.33 8.13
N PHE A 119 -8.90 2.17 7.57
CA PHE A 119 -7.50 1.76 7.54
C PHE A 119 -6.62 2.76 6.77
N PRO A 120 -5.52 3.24 7.37
CA PRO A 120 -4.54 4.04 6.66
C PRO A 120 -3.86 3.25 5.53
N VAL A 121 -3.48 3.98 4.48
CA VAL A 121 -2.65 3.47 3.40
C VAL A 121 -1.36 4.27 3.38
N ILE A 122 -0.23 3.58 3.45
CA ILE A 122 1.07 4.17 3.20
C ILE A 122 1.39 4.01 1.71
N ALA A 123 1.61 5.11 1.01
CA ALA A 123 2.10 5.13 -0.36
C ALA A 123 3.59 5.48 -0.36
N VAL A 124 4.38 4.65 -1.04
CA VAL A 124 5.81 4.93 -1.27
C VAL A 124 6.02 5.16 -2.74
N GLY A 125 6.73 6.22 -3.10
CA GLY A 125 7.06 6.53 -4.49
C GLY A 125 8.33 7.33 -4.64
N VAL A 126 8.78 7.48 -5.88
CA VAL A 126 9.96 8.29 -6.23
C VAL A 126 9.54 9.34 -7.24
N SER A 127 9.97 10.59 -7.05
CA SER A 127 9.70 11.68 -8.00
C SER A 127 10.84 11.86 -8.99
N ASP A 128 10.51 11.99 -10.28
CA ASP A 128 11.50 12.24 -11.32
C ASP A 128 11.92 13.73 -11.43
N LEU A 129 12.77 14.05 -12.41
CA LEU A 129 13.23 15.43 -12.67
C LEU A 129 12.09 16.39 -13.05
N TRP A 130 10.97 15.87 -13.57
CA TRP A 130 9.78 16.66 -13.90
C TRP A 130 8.78 16.68 -12.74
N ARG A 131 9.20 16.25 -11.55
CA ARG A 131 8.39 16.22 -10.32
C ARG A 131 7.15 15.34 -10.48
N GLN A 132 7.19 14.35 -11.38
CA GLN A 132 6.14 13.35 -11.48
C GLN A 132 6.38 12.26 -10.45
N PHE A 133 5.36 11.95 -9.66
CA PHE A 133 5.39 10.88 -8.68
C PHE A 133 5.20 9.53 -9.37
N HIS A 134 6.15 8.62 -9.15
CA HIS A 134 6.08 7.24 -9.62
C HIS A 134 5.95 6.31 -8.42
N LEU A 135 4.80 5.62 -8.34
CA LEU A 135 4.53 4.69 -7.26
C LEU A 135 5.55 3.53 -7.25
N VAL A 136 6.10 3.25 -6.07
CA VAL A 136 6.98 2.11 -5.79
C VAL A 136 6.21 0.97 -5.16
N CYS A 137 5.32 1.25 -4.19
CA CYS A 137 4.39 0.31 -3.57
C CYS A 137 3.37 1.01 -2.65
N MET A 138 2.32 0.27 -2.25
CA MET A 138 1.37 0.70 -1.23
C MET A 138 1.28 -0.34 -0.11
N PHE A 139 1.01 0.12 1.11
CA PHE A 139 0.72 -0.73 2.27
C PHE A 139 -0.62 -0.35 2.88
N LEU A 140 -1.48 -1.35 3.10
CA LEU A 140 -2.61 -1.24 4.01
C LEU A 140 -2.11 -1.51 5.42
N VAL A 141 -2.39 -0.61 6.36
CA VAL A 141 -1.94 -0.74 7.75
C VAL A 141 -3.08 -0.56 8.75
N SER A 142 -2.95 -1.13 9.96
CA SER A 142 -3.93 -0.90 11.05
C SER A 142 -3.84 0.50 11.65
N ASP A 143 -2.64 1.09 11.68
CA ASP A 143 -2.35 2.36 12.37
C ASP A 143 -1.11 3.02 11.73
N LEU A 144 -0.85 4.29 12.04
CA LEU A 144 0.31 5.06 11.57
C LEU A 144 1.38 5.27 12.65
N LYS A 145 1.50 4.31 13.58
CA LYS A 145 2.57 4.33 14.59
C LYS A 145 3.88 3.81 14.01
N GLN A 146 4.97 4.05 14.75
CA GLN A 146 6.33 3.66 14.36
C GLN A 146 6.45 2.18 13.95
N PRO A 147 5.87 1.18 14.66
CA PRO A 147 6.00 -0.23 14.27
C PRO A 147 5.46 -0.54 12.86
N GLN A 148 4.34 0.07 12.47
CA GLN A 148 3.73 -0.11 11.15
C GLN A 148 4.61 0.51 10.06
N TRP A 149 5.16 1.70 10.31
CA TRP A 149 6.10 2.35 9.39
C TRP A 149 7.38 1.54 9.23
N GLU A 150 8.00 1.09 10.33
CA GLU A 150 9.22 0.27 10.28
C GLU A 150 8.99 -1.02 9.49
N HIS A 151 7.86 -1.68 9.75
CA HIS A 151 7.50 -2.92 9.07
C HIS A 151 7.23 -2.72 7.58
N ALA A 152 6.52 -1.65 7.21
CA ALA A 152 6.26 -1.29 5.81
C ALA A 152 7.56 -0.97 5.06
N ILE A 153 8.41 -0.10 5.60
CA ILE A 153 9.67 0.30 4.97
C ILE A 153 10.60 -0.91 4.83
N ARG A 154 10.75 -1.73 5.88
CA ARG A 154 11.56 -2.96 5.83
C ARG A 154 11.03 -3.94 4.78
N SER A 155 9.72 -4.18 4.77
CA SER A 155 9.09 -5.08 3.80
C SER A 155 9.29 -4.62 2.35
N MET A 156 9.26 -3.31 2.10
CA MET A 156 9.57 -2.74 0.78
C MET A 156 11.03 -3.04 0.38
N LEU A 157 11.99 -2.77 1.27
CA LEU A 157 13.41 -2.98 1.00
C LEU A 157 13.73 -4.46 0.77
N ASP A 158 13.20 -5.35 1.60
CA ASP A 158 13.35 -6.79 1.45
C ASP A 158 12.76 -7.28 0.13
N MET A 159 11.60 -6.74 -0.27
CA MET A 159 10.99 -7.08 -1.55
C MET A 159 11.79 -6.53 -2.73
N TYR A 160 12.38 -5.34 -2.61
CA TYR A 160 13.31 -4.82 -3.63
C TYR A 160 14.47 -5.79 -3.83
N VAL A 161 15.18 -6.17 -2.76
CA VAL A 161 16.27 -7.17 -2.80
C VAL A 161 15.77 -8.48 -3.40
N THR A 162 14.58 -8.94 -3.03
CA THR A 162 13.99 -10.18 -3.55
C THR A 162 13.70 -10.12 -5.06
N VAL A 163 13.34 -8.94 -5.59
CA VAL A 163 12.98 -8.74 -7.00
C VAL A 163 14.20 -8.44 -7.88
N THR A 164 15.21 -7.74 -7.36
CA THR A 164 16.38 -7.26 -8.13
C THR A 164 17.67 -7.99 -7.80
N GLY A 165 17.81 -8.52 -6.58
CA GLY A 165 19.08 -8.99 -6.03
C GLY A 165 20.00 -7.86 -5.55
N GLU A 166 19.52 -6.61 -5.54
CA GLU A 166 20.30 -5.42 -5.19
C GLU A 166 19.84 -4.80 -3.88
N GLN A 167 20.78 -4.18 -3.15
CA GLN A 167 20.47 -3.42 -1.94
C GLN A 167 19.86 -2.06 -2.29
N GLY A 168 18.90 -1.61 -1.48
CA GLY A 168 18.26 -0.31 -1.64
C GLY A 168 19.18 0.84 -1.16
N HIS A 169 19.11 1.97 -1.86
CA HIS A 169 19.80 3.21 -1.50
C HIS A 169 18.81 4.38 -1.57
N ILE A 170 18.67 5.14 -0.48
CA ILE A 170 17.76 6.28 -0.40
C ILE A 170 18.54 7.49 0.10
N ASN A 171 18.80 8.47 -0.77
CA ASN A 171 19.58 9.65 -0.40
C ASN A 171 18.71 10.85 0.00
N TYR A 172 17.51 10.94 -0.57
CA TYR A 172 16.57 12.02 -0.33
C TYR A 172 15.21 11.43 0.03
N VAL A 173 14.71 11.77 1.21
CA VAL A 173 13.39 11.32 1.66
C VAL A 173 12.54 12.53 2.02
N THR A 174 11.32 12.55 1.51
CA THR A 174 10.27 13.46 1.94
C THR A 174 9.15 12.69 2.62
N MET A 175 8.78 13.20 3.79
CA MET A 175 7.83 12.59 4.70
C MET A 175 6.99 13.69 5.35
N ASP A 176 5.86 13.31 5.93
CA ASP A 176 5.06 14.22 6.72
C ASP A 176 5.83 14.67 7.96
N ALA A 177 5.38 15.76 8.57
CA ALA A 177 5.92 16.22 9.86
C ALA A 177 5.41 15.34 11.03
N ASP A 178 5.54 14.02 10.89
CA ASP A 178 5.13 13.01 11.87
C ASP A 178 6.36 12.35 12.52
N ALA A 179 6.35 12.29 13.85
CA ALA A 179 7.48 11.75 14.61
C ALA A 179 7.62 10.23 14.45
N ALA A 180 6.50 9.51 14.33
CA ALA A 180 6.50 8.05 14.20
C ALA A 180 7.13 7.64 12.86
N GLN A 181 6.75 8.34 11.79
CA GLN A 181 7.32 8.14 10.45
C GLN A 181 8.82 8.42 10.41
N ARG A 182 9.26 9.54 11.00
CA ARG A 182 10.69 9.91 11.03
C ARG A 182 11.52 8.90 11.83
N SER A 183 11.10 8.57 13.05
CA SER A 183 11.82 7.63 13.90
C SER A 183 11.88 6.22 13.30
N ALA A 184 10.80 5.79 12.62
CA ALA A 184 10.80 4.54 11.89
C ALA A 184 11.84 4.52 10.77
N PHE A 185 11.89 5.58 9.95
CA PHE A 185 12.84 5.64 8.85
C PHE A 185 14.29 5.69 9.34
N GLU A 186 14.60 6.49 10.37
CA GLU A 186 15.93 6.54 10.99
C GLU A 186 16.37 5.14 11.49
N SER A 187 15.47 4.43 12.18
CA SER A 187 15.68 3.06 12.67
C SER A 187 16.02 2.06 11.55
N ILE A 188 15.31 2.13 10.41
CA ILE A 188 15.52 1.22 9.28
C ILE A 188 16.74 1.63 8.44
N ALA A 189 16.99 2.92 8.26
CA ALA A 189 18.10 3.42 7.45
C ALA A 189 19.44 2.89 7.98
N ASP A 190 19.63 2.89 9.29
CA ASP A 190 20.84 2.37 9.92
C ASP A 190 21.00 0.85 9.80
N GLN A 191 19.91 0.10 9.62
CA GLN A 191 19.92 -1.37 9.61
C GLN A 191 19.95 -1.98 8.20
N CYS A 192 19.25 -1.37 7.25
CA CYS A 192 18.86 -2.02 6.00
C CYS A 192 19.35 -1.28 4.75
N LEU A 193 19.75 -0.01 4.85
CA LEU A 193 20.29 0.72 3.71
C LEU A 193 21.81 0.62 3.69
N ASN A 194 22.37 0.57 2.49
CA ASN A 194 23.82 0.73 2.32
C ASN A 194 24.14 2.23 2.30
N VAL A 195 24.40 2.77 3.49
CA VAL A 195 24.53 4.21 3.73
C VAL A 195 26.00 4.62 3.64
N GLU A 196 26.41 5.24 2.53
CA GLU A 196 27.70 5.97 2.48
C GLU A 196 27.62 7.27 3.30
N SER A 197 26.43 7.88 3.37
CA SER A 197 26.10 9.07 4.15
C SER A 197 24.62 9.08 4.53
N GLN A 198 24.30 9.56 5.73
CA GLN A 198 22.92 9.63 6.23
C GLN A 198 21.97 10.31 5.22
N PRO A 199 20.75 9.78 5.00
CA PRO A 199 19.79 10.37 4.08
C PRO A 199 19.45 11.82 4.44
N THR A 200 19.21 12.65 3.43
CA THR A 200 18.74 14.02 3.62
C THR A 200 17.22 14.02 3.78
N TYR A 201 16.76 14.48 4.94
CA TYR A 201 15.35 14.58 5.28
C TYR A 201 14.75 15.90 4.80
N MET A 202 13.63 15.83 4.10
CA MET A 202 12.82 16.97 3.70
C MET A 202 11.38 16.82 4.22
N MET A 203 10.80 17.90 4.73
CA MET A 203 9.39 17.88 5.13
C MET A 203 8.49 18.08 3.91
N CYS A 204 7.42 17.29 3.82
CA CYS A 204 6.37 17.48 2.84
C CYS A 204 5.53 18.70 3.22
N PHE A 205 5.53 19.73 2.38
CA PHE A 205 4.60 20.86 2.49
C PHE A 205 3.52 20.66 1.44
N SER A 206 2.42 20.02 1.83
CA SER A 206 1.23 19.93 1.00
C SER A 206 0.61 21.32 0.85
N THR A 207 0.78 21.93 -0.33
CA THR A 207 0.07 23.16 -0.73
C THR A 207 -1.29 22.83 -1.33
#